data_AF-A0A9D9RST2-F1
#
_entry.id   AF-A0A9D9RST2-F1
#
_cell.length_a   1.000
_cell.length_b   1.000
_cell.length_c   1.000
_cell.angle_alpha   90.00
_cell.angle_beta   90.00
_cell.angle_gamma   90.00
#
_symmetry.space_group_name_H-M   'P 1'
#
loop_
_entity.id
_entity.type
_entity.pdbx_description
1 polymer ?
#
loop_
_entity_poly.entity_id
_entity_poly.type
_entity_poly.pdbx_seq_one_letter_code
_entity_poly.pdbx_strand_id
1 'polypeptide(L)' 'MTARVGQKAPDFTAPAYYKGSFTSVKLSDFAGKWTLLCFYPGDFTFV' A
#
# COMPACT_ATOMS: atom_id res chain seq x y z
N MET A 1 2.91 -10.12 12.41
CA MET A 1 3.86 -8.98 12.40
C MET A 1 3.01 -7.71 12.38
N THR A 2 3.18 -6.77 13.31
CA THR A 2 2.28 -5.62 13.48
C THR A 2 3.02 -4.32 13.16
N ALA A 3 2.40 -3.41 12.39
CA ALA A 3 2.98 -2.10 12.15
C ALA A 3 3.14 -1.32 13.46
N ARG A 4 4.30 -0.69 13.67
CA ARG A 4 4.61 0.10 14.88
C ARG A 4 5.28 1.42 14.48
N VAL A 5 4.88 2.51 15.12
CA VAL A 5 5.45 3.84 14.88
C VAL A 5 6.95 3.84 15.21
N GLY A 6 7.75 4.54 14.40
CA GLY A 6 9.21 4.65 14.56
C GLY A 6 9.99 3.39 14.15
N GLN A 7 9.31 2.29 13.82
CA GLN A 7 9.92 1.09 13.26
C GLN A 7 9.82 1.11 11.73
N LYS A 8 10.68 0.33 11.06
CA LYS A 8 10.57 0.13 9.62
C LYS A 8 9.19 -0.47 9.30
N ALA A 9 8.48 0.15 8.35
CA ALA A 9 7.20 -0.37 7.88
C ALA A 9 7.38 -1.82 7.35
N PRO A 10 6.48 -2.76 7.71
CA PRO A 10 6.54 -4.12 7.19
C PRO A 10 6.45 -4.11 5.67
N ASP A 11 7.42 -4.77 5.01
CA ASP A 11 7.40 -4.88 3.54
C ASP A 11 6.25 -5.79 3.11
N PHE A 12 5.68 -5.48 1.95
CA PHE A 12 4.62 -6.27 1.35
C PHE A 12 4.67 -6.17 -0.16
N THR A 13 4.11 -7.19 -0.81
CA THR A 13 3.82 -7.18 -2.25
C THR A 13 2.33 -7.44 -2.41
N ALA A 14 1.66 -6.63 -3.22
CA ALA A 14 0.23 -6.77 -3.49
C ALA A 14 -0.09 -6.49 -4.97
N PRO A 15 -1.16 -7.09 -5.52
CA PRO A 15 -1.70 -6.64 -6.79
C PRO A 15 -2.27 -5.23 -6.65
N ALA A 16 -2.10 -4.41 -7.68
CA ALA A 16 -2.62 -3.05 -7.74
C ALA A 16 -3.18 -2.75 -9.13
N TYR A 17 -4.10 -1.80 -9.21
CA TYR A 17 -4.57 -1.23 -10.46
C TYR A 17 -4.01 0.18 -10.60
N TYR A 18 -3.20 0.44 -11.62
CA TYR A 18 -2.55 1.72 -11.83
C TYR A 18 -2.54 2.09 -13.32
N LYS A 19 -2.99 3.31 -13.64
CA LYS A 19 -3.04 3.83 -15.03
C LYS A 19 -3.73 2.89 -16.03
N GLY A 20 -4.83 2.27 -15.62
CA GLY A 20 -5.64 1.44 -16.51
C GLY A 20 -5.22 -0.03 -16.61
N SER A 21 -4.17 -0.45 -15.89
CA SER A 21 -3.66 -1.83 -15.94
C SER A 21 -3.43 -2.44 -14.56
N PHE A 22 -3.48 -3.77 -14.51
CA PHE A 22 -3.06 -4.54 -13.35
C PHE A 22 -1.54 -4.62 -13.30
N THR A 23 -0.98 -4.37 -12.12
CA THR A 23 0.45 -4.46 -11.84
C THR A 23 0.67 -5.05 -10.45
N SER A 24 1.92 -5.37 -10.12
CA SER A 24 2.34 -5.71 -8.77
C SER A 24 3.02 -4.50 -8.15
N VAL A 25 2.68 -4.19 -6.89
CA VAL A 25 3.31 -3.12 -6.12
C VAL A 25 4.04 -3.71 -4.92
N LYS A 26 5.27 -3.26 -4.69
CA LYS A 26 6.03 -3.61 -3.50
C LYS A 26 6.40 -2.36 -2.72
N LEU A 27 6.24 -2.38 -1.39
CA LEU A 27 6.53 -1.21 -0.56
C LEU A 27 7.98 -0.76 -0.70
N SER A 28 8.92 -1.70 -0.82
CA SER A 28 10.34 -1.40 -1.01
C SER A 28 10.66 -0.57 -2.26
N ASP A 29 9.80 -0.60 -3.30
CA ASP A 29 10.03 0.13 -4.55
C ASP A 29 9.91 1.66 -4.38
N PHE A 30 9.34 2.09 -3.25
CA PHE A 30 9.19 3.51 -2.88
C PHE A 30 10.26 4.00 -1.90
N ALA A 31 11.28 3.19 -1.60
CA ALA A 31 12.37 3.61 -0.73
C ALA A 31 13.02 4.92 -1.21
N GLY A 32 13.29 5.83 -0.27
CA GLY A 32 13.82 7.17 -0.57
C GLY A 32 12.75 8.21 -0.92
N LYS A 33 11.47 7.83 -0.99
CA LYS A 33 10.33 8.74 -1.16
C LYS A 33 9.43 8.70 0.07
N TRP A 34 8.86 9.86 0.43
CA TRP A 34 7.75 9.90 1.37
C TRP A 34 6.55 9.16 0.78
N THR A 35 6.03 8.19 1.52
CA THR A 35 4.96 7.30 1.07
C THR A 35 3.82 7.33 2.09
N LEU A 36 2.60 7.57 1.61
CA LEU A 36 1.37 7.50 2.39
C LEU A 36 0.59 6.24 1.98
N LEU A 37 0.29 5.37 2.94
CA LEU A 37 -0.53 4.19 2.75
C LEU A 37 -1.86 4.35 3.49
N CYS A 38 -2.97 4.34 2.74
CA CYS A 38 -4.31 4.47 3.29
C CYS A 38 -5.07 3.15 3.10
N PHE A 39 -5.75 2.70 4.15
CA PHE A 39 -6.70 1.60 4.09
C PHE A 39 -8.11 2.18 4.12
N TYR A 40 -9.02 1.61 3.34
CA TYR A 40 -10.44 1.97 3.36
C TYR A 40 -11.30 0.70 3.42
N PRO A 41 -12.56 0.79 3.89
CA PRO A 41 -13.36 -0.40 4.24
C PRO A 41 -13.73 -1.30 3.05
N GLY A 42 -13.99 -0.72 1.89
CA GLY A 42 -14.34 -1.49 0.69
C GLY A 42 -14.84 -0.62 -0.46
N ASP A 43 -14.77 -1.16 -1.67
CA ASP A 43 -15.34 -0.57 -2.88
C ASP A 43 -16.86 -0.69 -2.89
N PHE A 44 -17.55 0.25 -3.53
CA PHE A 44 -19.01 0.23 -3.75
C PHE A 44 -19.84 -0.02 -2.48
N THR A 45 -19.45 0.61 -1.38
CA THR A 45 -20.22 0.57 -0.13
C THR A 45 -21.39 1.56 -0.18
N PHE A 46 -22.45 1.27 0.59
CA PHE A 46 -23.53 2.23 0.85
C PHE A 46 -23.06 3.23 1.91
N VAL A 47 -23.22 4.53 1.63
CA VAL A 47 -22.91 5.63 2.55
C VAL A 47 -24.17 6.22 3.15
#